data_AF-A0AB38Z823-F1
#
_entry.id   AF-A0AB38Z823-F1
#
_cell.length_a   1.000
_cell.length_b   1.000
_cell.length_c   1.000
_cell.angle_alpha   90.00
_cell.angle_beta   90.00
_cell.angle_gamma   90.00
#
_symmetry.space_group_name_H-M   'P 1'
#
loop_
_entity.id
_entity.type
_entity.pdbx_description
1 polymer ?
#
loop_
_entity_poly.entity_id
_entity_poly.type
_entity_poly.pdbx_seq_one_letter_code
_entity_poly.pdbx_strand_id
1 'polypeptide(L)'
;MVENLVLSDTEFADFKRLCKEKDFDLSYFSGEISGSKEEIRTYRFDSPKVIKLKKLCFGFQGIPYDVAEFQQEKWSTSLPEIREEFFKRRIKCQ
;
A
#
# COMPACT_ATOMS: atom_id res chain seq x y z
N MET A 1 -7.09 -14.69 0.05
CA MET A 1 -6.51 -13.75 -0.94
C MET A 1 -6.17 -12.48 -0.19
N VAL A 2 -4.95 -11.98 -0.32
CA VAL A 2 -4.52 -10.75 0.37
C VAL A 2 -5.10 -9.57 -0.40
N GLU A 3 -5.98 -8.80 0.21
CA GLU A 3 -6.57 -7.61 -0.40
C GLU A 3 -5.54 -6.47 -0.50
N ASN A 4 -5.72 -5.58 -1.48
CA ASN A 4 -4.92 -4.37 -1.62
C ASN A 4 -4.95 -3.53 -0.33
N LEU A 5 -3.81 -3.00 0.07
CA LEU A 5 -3.71 -2.15 1.25
C LEU A 5 -3.93 -0.69 0.84
N VAL A 6 -5.13 -0.19 1.08
CA VAL A 6 -5.51 1.18 0.73
C VAL A 6 -5.30 2.10 1.93
N LEU A 7 -4.44 3.12 1.79
CA LEU A 7 -4.02 4.01 2.88
C LEU A 7 -4.21 5.47 2.47
N SER A 8 -4.66 6.33 3.38
CA SER A 8 -4.59 7.80 3.20
C SER A 8 -3.14 8.29 3.14
N ASP A 9 -2.93 9.55 2.75
CA ASP A 9 -1.58 10.15 2.64
C ASP A 9 -0.76 9.98 3.94
N THR A 10 -1.36 10.26 5.09
CA THR A 10 -0.72 10.12 6.41
C THR A 10 -0.44 8.67 6.76
N GLU A 11 -1.41 7.78 6.54
CA GLU A 11 -1.25 6.34 6.82
C GLU A 11 -0.18 5.72 5.91
N PHE A 12 -0.10 6.17 4.66
CA PHE A 12 0.90 5.74 3.70
C PHE A 12 2.31 6.17 4.13
N ALA A 13 2.48 7.40 4.62
CA ALA A 13 3.76 7.86 5.13
C ALA A 13 4.25 7.02 6.31
N ASP A 14 3.34 6.68 7.23
CA ASP A 14 3.65 5.84 8.39
C ASP A 14 3.95 4.39 7.99
N PHE A 15 3.16 3.83 7.08
CA PHE A 15 3.39 2.49 6.52
C PHE A 15 4.70 2.41 5.73
N LYS A 16 5.05 3.44 4.96
CA LYS A 16 6.33 3.52 4.25
C LYS A 16 7.51 3.52 5.21
N ARG A 17 7.39 4.21 6.35
CA ARG A 17 8.40 4.17 7.41
C ARG A 17 8.54 2.76 7.98
N LEU A 18 7.42 2.09 8.25
CA LEU A 18 7.41 0.70 8.71
C LEU A 18 8.07 -0.26 7.70
N CYS A 19 7.78 -0.09 6.41
CA CYS A 19 8.43 -0.86 5.36
C CYS A 19 9.94 -0.68 5.38
N LYS A 20 10.42 0.57 5.53
CA LYS A 20 11.86 0.85 5.66
C LYS A 20 12.49 0.23 6.91
N GLU A 21 11.79 0.21 8.05
CA GLU A 21 12.24 -0.52 9.25
C GLU A 21 12.41 -2.03 9.00
N LYS A 22 11.66 -2.57 8.03
CA LYS A 22 11.67 -3.99 7.61
C LYS A 22 12.51 -4.24 6.36
N ASP A 23 13.31 -3.27 5.93
CA ASP A 23 14.21 -3.34 4.76
C ASP A 23 13.49 -3.41 3.40
N PHE A 24 12.27 -2.86 3.31
CA PHE A 24 11.52 -2.74 2.05
C PHE A 24 11.43 -1.29 1.59
N ASP A 25 11.79 -1.04 0.33
CA ASP A 25 11.66 0.30 -0.26
C ASP A 25 10.38 0.43 -1.09
N LEU A 26 9.35 1.02 -0.48
CA LEU A 26 8.07 1.29 -1.11
C LEU A 26 8.09 2.64 -1.84
N SER A 27 8.85 2.72 -2.93
CA SER A 27 8.98 3.94 -3.76
C SER A 27 8.71 3.72 -5.24
N TYR A 28 8.45 2.48 -5.67
CA TYR A 28 8.20 2.16 -7.07
C TYR A 28 6.73 2.41 -7.38
N PHE A 29 6.43 3.48 -8.10
CA PHE A 29 5.05 3.77 -8.50
C PHE A 29 4.69 2.93 -9.73
N SER A 30 3.46 2.43 -9.77
CA SER A 30 2.91 1.81 -10.98
C SER A 30 1.80 2.66 -11.57
N GLY A 31 1.77 2.80 -12.89
CA GLY A 31 0.73 3.52 -13.63
C GLY A 31 -0.49 2.67 -13.96
N GLU A 32 -0.63 1.47 -13.36
CA GLU A 32 -1.61 0.43 -13.72
C GLU A 32 -3.07 0.82 -13.52
N ILE A 33 -3.37 1.81 -12.68
CA ILE A 33 -4.74 2.31 -12.45
C ILE A 33 -4.80 3.84 -12.59
N SER A 34 -5.93 4.34 -13.07
CA SER A 34 -6.23 5.79 -13.14
C SER A 34 -6.48 6.37 -11.75
N GLY A 35 -6.86 5.51 -10.79
CA GLY A 35 -6.92 5.85 -9.37
C GLY A 35 -8.31 6.21 -8.85
N SER A 36 -9.39 5.91 -9.58
CA SER A 36 -10.74 6.10 -9.03
C SER A 36 -10.99 5.17 -7.83
N LYS A 37 -11.76 5.62 -6.84
CA LYS A 37 -12.06 4.85 -5.61
C LYS A 37 -12.69 3.47 -5.91
N GLU A 38 -13.51 3.39 -6.95
CA GLU A 38 -14.14 2.15 -7.41
C GLU A 38 -13.12 1.22 -8.04
N GLU A 39 -12.28 1.75 -8.95
CA GLU A 39 -11.20 1.01 -9.60
C GLU A 39 -10.23 0.42 -8.57
N ILE A 40 -9.81 1.18 -7.56
CA ILE A 40 -8.94 0.71 -6.47
C ILE A 40 -9.53 -0.51 -5.73
N ARG A 41 -10.85 -0.54 -5.55
CA ARG A 41 -11.54 -1.59 -4.78
C ARG A 41 -11.76 -2.85 -5.61
N THR A 42 -11.98 -2.71 -6.91
CA THR A 42 -12.35 -3.83 -7.79
C THR A 42 -11.19 -4.34 -8.62
N TYR A 43 -10.11 -3.57 -8.76
CA TYR A 43 -8.95 -3.95 -9.55
C TYR A 43 -8.19 -5.09 -8.87
N ARG A 44 -8.07 -6.20 -9.60
CA ARG A 44 -7.29 -7.37 -9.19
C ARG A 44 -5.91 -7.23 -9.78
N PHE A 45 -4.98 -6.74 -8.98
CA PHE A 45 -3.56 -6.79 -9.31
C PHE A 45 -3.08 -8.25 -9.26
N ASP A 46 -2.07 -8.58 -10.06
CA ASP A 46 -1.37 -9.88 -10.02
C ASP A 46 -0.74 -10.16 -8.65
N SER A 47 -0.40 -9.11 -7.91
CA SER A 47 0.14 -9.17 -6.55
C SER A 47 -0.50 -8.09 -5.66
N PRO A 48 -0.62 -8.32 -4.33
CA PRO A 48 -1.17 -7.33 -3.42
C PRO A 48 -0.33 -6.04 -3.43
N LYS A 49 -0.97 -4.91 -3.75
CA LYS A 49 -0.33 -3.58 -3.82
C LYS A 49 -0.67 -2.72 -2.61
N VAL A 50 0.20 -1.75 -2.33
CA VAL A 50 -0.07 -0.67 -1.37
C VAL A 50 -0.53 0.54 -2.15
N ILE A 51 -1.74 1.01 -1.89
CA ILE A 51 -2.37 2.07 -2.67
C ILE A 51 -2.49 3.31 -1.80
N LYS A 52 -1.78 4.36 -2.21
CA LYS A 52 -1.87 5.68 -1.59
C LYS A 52 -3.10 6.41 -2.12
N LEU A 53 -4.04 6.74 -1.23
CA LEU A 53 -5.17 7.61 -1.53
C LEU A 53 -4.77 9.08 -1.37
N LYS A 54 -4.75 9.79 -2.49
CA LYS A 54 -4.63 11.24 -2.57
C LYS A 54 -6.01 11.87 -2.73
N LYS A 55 -6.37 12.80 -1.85
CA LYS A 55 -7.61 13.57 -1.98
C LYS A 55 -7.42 14.67 -3.03
N LEU A 56 -8.35 14.76 -3.98
CA LEU A 56 -8.44 15.81 -4.99
C LEU A 56 -9.69 16.67 -4.75
N CYS A 57 -9.79 17.84 -5.41
CA CYS A 57 -10.91 18.77 -5.23
C CYS A 57 -12.29 18.13 -5.49
N PHE A 58 -12.38 17.17 -6.41
CA PHE A 58 -13.63 16.50 -6.79
C PHE A 58 -13.55 14.97 -6.74
N GLY A 59 -12.69 14.41 -5.89
CA GLY A 59 -12.60 12.94 -5.77
C GLY A 59 -11.36 12.45 -5.03
N PHE A 60 -11.03 11.19 -5.28
CA PHE A 60 -9.83 10.54 -4.76
C PHE A 60 -9.06 9.92 -5.92
N GLN A 61 -7.74 9.98 -5.82
CA GLN A 61 -6.81 9.29 -6.71
C GLN A 61 -6.03 8.26 -5.90
N GLY A 62 -6.13 6.99 -6.28
CA GLY A 62 -5.31 5.90 -5.79
C GLY A 62 -4.07 5.74 -6.63
N ILE A 63 -2.92 5.80 -5.98
CA ILE A 63 -1.62 5.61 -6.62
C ILE A 63 -1.07 4.29 -6.06
N PRO A 64 -0.96 3.23 -6.87
CA PRO A 64 -0.37 1.98 -6.43
C PRO A 64 1.15 2.12 -6.33
N TYR A 65 1.69 1.61 -5.24
CA TYR A 65 3.11 1.52 -4.95
C TYR A 65 3.51 0.07 -4.77
N ASP A 66 4.72 -0.20 -5.22
CA ASP A 66 5.41 -1.47 -5.16
C ASP A 66 6.83 -1.29 -4.59
N VAL A 67 7.50 -2.43 -4.42
CA VAL A 67 8.91 -2.51 -4.05
C VAL A 67 9.76 -2.74 -5.30
N ALA A 68 11.07 -2.75 -5.12
CA ALA A 68 11.97 -3.10 -6.22
C ALA A 68 11.73 -4.56 -6.68
N GLU A 69 11.98 -4.85 -7.95
CA GLU A 69 11.80 -6.19 -8.53
C GLU A 69 12.53 -7.29 -7.72
N PHE A 70 13.77 -7.01 -7.31
CA PHE A 70 14.57 -7.94 -6.48
C PHE A 70 13.99 -8.18 -5.07
N GLN A 71 13.04 -7.36 -4.62
CA GLN A 71 12.36 -7.50 -3.33
C GLN A 71 10.97 -8.14 -3.46
N GLN A 72 10.43 -8.32 -4.67
CA GLN A 72 9.03 -8.74 -4.86
C GLN A 72 8.69 -10.11 -4.28
N GLU A 73 9.60 -11.07 -4.35
CA GLU A 73 9.39 -12.42 -3.81
C GLU A 73 9.24 -12.37 -2.27
N LYS A 74 10.16 -11.65 -1.61
CA LYS A 74 10.12 -11.41 -0.17
C LYS A 74 8.92 -10.54 0.23
N TRP A 75 8.54 -9.59 -0.63
CA TRP A 75 7.43 -8.68 -0.38
C TRP A 75 6.09 -9.39 -0.36
N SER A 76 5.87 -10.32 -1.29
CA SER A 76 4.61 -11.07 -1.37
C SER A 76 4.34 -11.89 -0.10
N THR A 77 5.40 -12.35 0.57
CA THR A 77 5.31 -13.10 1.83
C THR A 77 5.30 -12.20 3.07
N SER A 78 6.05 -11.10 3.07
CA SER A 78 6.15 -10.19 4.22
C SER A 78 5.03 -9.14 4.31
N LEU A 79 4.42 -8.75 3.18
CA LEU A 79 3.37 -7.72 3.16
C LEU A 79 2.19 -8.04 4.12
N PRO A 80 1.66 -9.27 4.18
CA PRO A 80 0.64 -9.62 5.16
C PRO A 80 1.06 -9.34 6.61
N GLU A 81 2.30 -9.71 6.97
CA GLU A 81 2.84 -9.52 8.33
C GLU A 81 3.03 -8.04 8.65
N ILE A 82 3.60 -7.27 7.71
CA ILE A 82 3.80 -5.83 7.86
C ILE A 82 2.46 -5.10 7.95
N ARG A 83 1.46 -5.53 7.16
CA ARG A 83 0.09 -5.03 7.21
C ARG A 83 -0.54 -5.28 8.59
N GLU A 84 -0.45 -6.50 9.10
CA GLU A 84 -0.95 -6.81 10.45
C GLU A 84 -0.25 -6.00 11.53
N GLU A 85 1.07 -5.86 11.46
CA GLU A 85 1.86 -5.06 12.42
C GLU A 85 1.43 -3.59 12.39
N PHE A 86 1.22 -3.02 11.20
CA PHE A 86 0.73 -1.66 11.04
C PHE A 86 -0.63 -1.44 11.72
N PHE A 87 -1.60 -2.33 11.49
CA PHE A 87 -2.92 -2.21 12.12
C PHE A 87 -2.86 -2.46 13.63
N LYS A 88 -2.02 -3.40 14.10
CA LYS A 88 -1.79 -3.63 15.54
C LYS A 88 -1.18 -2.41 16.23
N ARG A 89 -0.21 -1.73 15.61
CA ARG A 89 0.38 -0.49 16.14
C ARG A 89 -0.67 0.62 16.28
N ARG A 90 -1.62 0.73 15.34
CA ARG A 90 -2.71 1.72 15.42
C ARG A 90 -3.73 1.45 16.51
N ILE A 91 -4.11 0.19 16.74
CA ILE A 91 -5.08 -0.17 17.79
C ILE A 91 -4.51 0.11 19.19
N LYS A 92 -3.18 -0.03 19.39
CA LYS A 92 -2.54 0.28 20.67
C LYS A 92 -2.41 1.78 20.98
N CYS A 93 -2.68 2.67 20.02
CA CYS A 93 -2.64 4.12 20.20
C CYS A 93 -4.04 4.76 20.35
N GLN A 94 -5.10 3.95 20.52
CA GLN A 94 -6.44 4.41 20.90
C GLN A 94 -6.71 4.23 22.39
#